data_AF-A0A9N9I6N8-F1
#
_entry.id   AF-A0A9N9I6N8-F1
#
_cell.length_a   1.000
_cell.length_b   1.000
_cell.length_c   1.000
_cell.angle_alpha   90.00
_cell.angle_beta   90.00
_cell.angle_gamma   90.00
#
_symmetry.space_group_name_H-M   'P 1'
#
loop_
_entity.id
_entity.type
_entity.pdbx_description
1 polymer ?
#
loop_
_entity_poly.entity_id
_entity_poly.type
_entity_poly.pdbx_seq_one_letter_code
_entity_poly.pdbx_strand_id
1 'polypeptide(L)'
;CGAILLNDRNADIMSPEVMDKIMDDPDFYVRINGCKFLISVWDHCEQDRLSYGQKRTKHNIYLSGGSLLIGKNSSWFYWLDGDKLLVKAAEDPSRLVRGEVLVILKRLKLYLEEIVATQELNSSFSLPNSIDDSQLSHKRLFDQPSSLMQKHFNFYQNICLIDYERLEATIDVEHLYEEALDS
;
A
#
# COMPACT_ATOMS: atom_id res chain seq x y z
N CYS A 1 9.10 -11.69 17.25
CA CYS A 1 9.54 -10.77 16.18
C CYS A 1 10.46 -11.49 15.22
N GLY A 2 9.96 -11.93 14.06
CA GLY A 2 10.81 -12.36 12.95
C GLY A 2 11.03 -11.16 12.03
N ALA A 3 12.27 -10.78 11.77
CA ALA A 3 12.58 -9.77 10.77
C ALA A 3 12.42 -10.39 9.38
N ILE A 4 11.54 -9.82 8.55
CA ILE A 4 11.39 -10.25 7.16
C ILE A 4 12.54 -9.61 6.38
N LEU A 5 13.58 -10.39 6.08
CA LEU A 5 14.69 -9.97 5.22
C LEU A 5 14.28 -10.16 3.75
N LEU A 6 13.45 -9.27 3.18
CA LEU A 6 13.26 -9.26 1.72
C LEU A 6 14.49 -8.60 1.09
N ASN A 7 15.16 -9.32 0.19
CA ASN A 7 16.20 -8.80 -0.68
C ASN A 7 15.92 -9.29 -2.11
N ASP A 8 16.66 -8.80 -3.12
CA ASP A 8 16.42 -9.17 -4.53
C ASP A 8 16.48 -10.68 -4.80
N ARG A 9 17.16 -11.48 -3.95
CA ARG A 9 17.18 -12.96 -4.06
C ARG A 9 15.88 -13.61 -3.58
N ASN A 10 15.02 -12.87 -2.88
CA ASN A 10 13.71 -13.33 -2.45
C ASN A 10 12.62 -13.02 -3.48
N ALA A 11 12.91 -12.27 -4.56
CA ALA A 11 11.93 -11.99 -5.61
C ALA A 11 11.40 -13.27 -6.29
N ASP A 12 12.21 -14.33 -6.31
CA ASP A 12 11.81 -15.65 -6.82
C ASP A 12 10.91 -16.42 -5.85
N ILE A 13 10.89 -16.04 -4.56
CA ILE A 13 10.14 -16.72 -3.48
C ILE A 13 8.86 -15.96 -3.15
N MET A 14 8.94 -14.62 -3.15
CA MET A 14 7.85 -13.70 -2.93
C MET A 14 7.66 -12.91 -4.22
N SER A 15 6.63 -13.24 -4.98
CA SER A 15 6.24 -12.59 -6.22
C SER A 15 4.74 -12.22 -6.18
N PRO A 16 4.26 -11.35 -7.09
CA PRO A 16 2.84 -11.05 -7.21
C PRO A 16 1.99 -12.32 -7.36
N GLU A 17 2.44 -13.28 -8.16
CA GLU A 17 1.72 -14.54 -8.40
C GLU A 17 1.64 -15.42 -7.15
N VAL A 18 2.65 -15.37 -6.29
CA VAL A 18 2.61 -16.07 -4.99
C VAL A 18 1.64 -15.36 -4.05
N MET A 19 1.66 -14.03 -4.02
CA MET A 19 0.77 -13.25 -3.18
C MET A 19 -0.70 -13.44 -3.61
N ASP A 20 -0.99 -13.43 -4.90
CA ASP A 20 -2.32 -13.73 -5.46
C ASP A 20 -2.82 -15.10 -4.99
N LYS A 21 -1.97 -16.14 -5.04
CA LYS A 21 -2.34 -17.48 -4.54
C LYS A 21 -2.65 -17.51 -3.06
N ILE A 22 -1.87 -16.78 -2.24
CA ILE A 22 -2.14 -16.65 -0.80
C ILE A 22 -3.47 -15.94 -0.56
N MET A 23 -3.75 -14.89 -1.35
CA MET A 23 -4.97 -14.08 -1.23
C MET A 23 -6.21 -14.74 -1.81
N ASP A 24 -6.07 -15.77 -2.65
CA ASP A 24 -7.18 -16.57 -3.19
C ASP A 24 -7.23 -17.99 -2.55
N ASP A 25 -6.47 -18.26 -1.48
CA ASP A 25 -6.44 -19.54 -0.79
C ASP A 25 -7.83 -19.89 -0.21
N PRO A 26 -8.31 -21.15 -0.29
CA PRO A 26 -9.60 -21.54 0.28
C PRO A 26 -9.71 -21.32 1.78
N ASP A 27 -8.60 -21.43 2.53
CA ASP A 27 -8.57 -21.17 3.97
C ASP A 27 -8.52 -19.67 4.26
N PHE A 28 -9.56 -19.17 4.92
CA PHE A 28 -9.65 -17.76 5.30
C PHE A 28 -8.54 -17.33 6.27
N TYR A 29 -7.95 -18.24 7.06
CA TYR A 29 -6.80 -17.92 7.91
C TYR A 29 -5.55 -17.62 7.09
N VAL A 30 -5.35 -18.31 5.96
CA VAL A 30 -4.25 -18.03 5.04
C VAL A 30 -4.42 -16.64 4.42
N ARG A 31 -5.63 -16.30 3.98
CA ARG A 31 -5.93 -14.96 3.44
C ARG A 31 -5.76 -13.85 4.48
N ILE A 32 -6.22 -14.05 5.72
CA ILE A 32 -5.96 -13.13 6.84
C ILE A 32 -4.45 -12.92 7.05
N ASN A 33 -3.67 -14.00 7.04
CA ASN A 33 -2.22 -13.91 7.18
C ASN A 33 -1.58 -13.21 5.97
N GLY A 34 -2.14 -13.36 4.77
CA GLY A 34 -1.76 -12.60 3.59
C GLY A 34 -1.94 -11.09 3.79
N CYS A 35 -3.11 -10.66 4.26
CA CYS A 35 -3.35 -9.25 4.62
C CYS A 35 -2.34 -8.74 5.66
N LYS A 36 -2.10 -9.53 6.72
CA LYS A 36 -1.13 -9.20 7.80
C LYS A 36 0.31 -9.12 7.30
N PHE A 37 0.66 -9.98 6.36
CA PHE A 37 1.95 -9.93 5.71
C PHE A 37 2.11 -8.64 4.89
N LEU A 38 1.12 -8.31 4.05
CA LEU A 38 1.14 -7.08 3.24
C LEU A 38 1.30 -5.81 4.08
N ILE A 39 0.56 -5.69 5.20
CA ILE A 39 0.72 -4.54 6.10
C ILE A 39 2.09 -4.53 6.80
N SER A 40 2.66 -5.71 7.11
CA SER A 40 4.00 -5.79 7.67
C SER A 40 5.06 -5.33 6.65
N VAL A 41 4.88 -5.67 5.37
CA VAL A 41 5.74 -5.19 4.28
C VAL A 41 5.60 -3.67 4.10
N TRP A 42 4.38 -3.14 4.13
CA TRP A 42 4.13 -1.69 4.11
C TRP A 42 4.89 -0.98 5.24
N ASP A 43 4.69 -1.42 6.47
CA ASP A 43 5.29 -0.80 7.66
C ASP A 43 6.83 -0.78 7.57
N HIS A 44 7.44 -1.86 7.07
CA HIS A 44 8.88 -1.90 6.85
C HIS A 44 9.34 -0.95 5.74
N CYS A 45 8.64 -0.89 4.60
CA CYS A 45 8.97 0.01 3.50
C CYS A 45 8.91 1.49 3.93
N GLU A 46 7.91 1.86 4.72
CA GLU A 46 7.75 3.22 5.22
C GLU A 46 8.78 3.59 6.30
N GLN A 47 9.11 2.66 7.20
CA GLN A 47 10.21 2.87 8.18
C GLN A 47 11.55 3.09 7.48
N ASP A 48 11.84 2.30 6.45
CA ASP A 48 13.03 2.47 5.62
C ASP A 48 13.02 3.85 4.95
N ARG A 49 11.92 4.25 4.31
CA ARG A 49 11.77 5.55 3.65
C ARG A 49 12.08 6.72 4.59
N LEU A 50 11.53 6.71 5.80
CA LEU A 50 11.78 7.73 6.83
C LEU A 50 13.25 7.73 7.27
N SER A 51 13.84 6.55 7.43
CA SER A 51 15.24 6.37 7.85
C SER A 51 16.25 6.81 6.78
N TYR A 52 15.97 6.57 5.50
CA TYR A 52 16.81 7.06 4.38
C TYR A 52 16.75 8.59 4.24
N GLY A 53 15.62 9.21 4.57
CA GLY A 53 15.48 10.67 4.62
C GLY A 53 16.43 11.33 5.64
N GLN A 54 16.66 10.69 6.78
CA GLN A 54 17.53 11.20 7.85
C GLN A 54 19.03 11.01 7.56
N LYS A 55 19.43 9.93 6.87
CA LYS A 55 20.84 9.62 6.57
C LYS A 55 21.51 10.52 5.51
N ARG A 56 20.76 11.39 4.82
CA ARG A 56 21.32 12.35 3.85
C ARG A 56 22.26 13.41 4.44
N THR A 57 22.35 13.53 5.78
CA THR A 57 23.28 14.45 6.44
C THR A 57 24.68 13.90 6.71
N LYS A 58 24.95 12.59 6.53
CA LYS A 58 26.30 12.05 6.73
C LYS A 58 26.63 10.95 5.71
N HIS A 59 27.64 11.26 4.88
CA HIS A 59 28.37 10.36 3.99
C HIS A 59 28.26 8.86 4.32
N ASN A 60 27.54 8.09 3.50
CA ASN A 60 27.93 6.73 3.11
C ASN A 60 26.98 6.17 2.04
N ILE A 61 27.42 6.24 0.78
CA ILE A 61 26.66 5.75 -0.39
C ILE A 61 26.91 4.25 -0.65
N TYR A 62 27.84 3.60 0.06
CA TYR A 62 28.35 2.28 -0.34
C TYR A 62 28.15 1.13 0.66
N LEU A 63 27.37 1.30 1.72
CA LEU A 63 27.13 0.24 2.72
C LEU A 63 25.65 0.16 3.13
N SER A 64 24.74 -0.04 2.16
CA SER A 64 23.37 -0.45 2.49
C SER A 64 23.08 -1.82 1.91
N GLY A 65 23.55 -2.86 2.61
CA GLY A 65 22.99 -4.19 2.44
C GLY A 65 21.57 -4.18 3.00
N GLY A 66 20.58 -4.46 2.14
CA GLY A 66 19.19 -4.68 2.54
C GLY A 66 18.31 -3.43 2.54
N SER A 67 18.20 -2.72 1.42
CA SER A 67 17.10 -1.78 1.23
C SER A 67 15.84 -2.57 0.86
N LEU A 68 14.76 -2.46 1.64
CA LEU A 68 13.42 -2.95 1.27
C LEU A 68 12.72 -2.02 0.26
N LEU A 69 13.48 -1.16 -0.40
CA LEU A 69 13.02 -0.45 -1.57
C LEU A 69 13.64 -1.18 -2.77
N ILE A 70 12.84 -1.62 -3.73
CA ILE A 70 13.31 -2.21 -5.00
C ILE A 70 13.85 -1.07 -5.90
N GLY A 71 14.79 -0.27 -5.36
CA GLY A 71 15.26 0.99 -5.94
C GLY A 71 14.52 2.24 -5.44
N LYS A 72 14.91 3.41 -5.97
CA LYS A 72 14.54 4.75 -5.46
C LYS A 72 13.03 5.09 -5.46
N ASN A 73 12.22 4.37 -6.24
CA ASN A 73 10.81 4.67 -6.50
C ASN A 73 9.89 3.44 -6.39
N SER A 74 10.37 2.35 -5.78
CA SER A 74 9.62 1.09 -5.72
C SER A 74 9.62 0.56 -4.30
N SER A 75 8.42 0.29 -3.77
CA SER A 75 8.22 -0.36 -2.48
C SER A 75 7.75 -1.79 -2.74
N TRP A 76 8.26 -2.75 -1.97
CA TRP A 76 7.84 -4.15 -2.07
C TRP A 76 6.32 -4.30 -1.97
N PHE A 77 5.67 -3.47 -1.16
CA PHE A 77 4.21 -3.47 -1.04
C PHE A 77 3.52 -3.27 -2.39
N TYR A 78 3.90 -2.24 -3.14
CA TYR A 78 3.31 -1.96 -4.46
C TYR A 78 3.78 -2.93 -5.54
N TRP A 79 4.98 -3.50 -5.39
CA TRP A 79 5.46 -4.50 -6.32
C TRP A 79 4.67 -5.81 -6.17
N LEU A 80 4.30 -6.18 -4.94
CA LEU A 80 3.43 -7.34 -4.63
C LEU A 80 1.93 -7.08 -4.89
N ASP A 81 1.57 -5.99 -5.58
CA ASP A 81 0.18 -5.55 -5.77
C ASP A 81 -0.63 -5.40 -4.46
N GLY A 82 0.06 -5.10 -3.34
CA GLY A 82 -0.55 -5.04 -2.03
C GLY A 82 -1.68 -4.02 -1.91
N ASP A 83 -1.59 -2.90 -2.64
CA ASP A 83 -2.64 -1.89 -2.72
C ASP A 83 -3.93 -2.46 -3.32
N LYS A 84 -3.81 -3.18 -4.43
CA LYS A 84 -4.96 -3.80 -5.12
C LYS A 84 -5.54 -4.95 -4.31
N LEU A 85 -4.67 -5.78 -3.74
CA LEU A 85 -5.07 -6.98 -2.99
C LEU A 85 -5.81 -6.62 -1.71
N LEU A 86 -5.36 -5.59 -0.97
CA LEU A 86 -6.08 -5.12 0.22
C LEU A 86 -7.43 -4.51 -0.12
N VAL A 87 -7.55 -3.76 -1.23
CA VAL A 87 -8.85 -3.24 -1.68
C VAL A 87 -9.79 -4.38 -2.09
N LYS A 88 -9.31 -5.36 -2.87
CA LYS A 88 -10.09 -6.55 -3.27
C LYS A 88 -10.59 -7.33 -2.06
N ALA A 89 -9.75 -7.49 -1.03
CA ALA A 89 -10.11 -8.22 0.18
C ALA A 89 -11.24 -7.56 1.01
N ALA A 90 -11.60 -6.29 0.74
CA ALA A 90 -12.80 -5.67 1.33
C ALA A 90 -14.10 -6.38 0.91
N GLU A 91 -14.09 -7.07 -0.24
CA GLU A 91 -15.21 -7.83 -0.76
C GLU A 91 -15.06 -9.35 -0.54
N ASP A 92 -14.13 -9.77 0.34
CA ASP A 92 -13.88 -11.20 0.59
C ASP A 92 -15.14 -11.91 1.11
N PRO A 93 -15.45 -13.13 0.64
CA PRO A 93 -16.62 -13.88 1.09
C PRO A 93 -16.59 -14.20 2.59
N SER A 94 -15.41 -14.26 3.23
CA SER A 94 -15.27 -14.49 4.66
C SER A 94 -15.43 -13.18 5.43
N ARG A 95 -16.39 -13.13 6.36
CA ARG A 95 -16.53 -12.00 7.29
C ARG A 95 -15.24 -11.72 8.08
N LEU A 96 -14.47 -12.76 8.41
CA LEU A 96 -13.27 -12.63 9.23
C LEU A 96 -12.14 -11.95 8.45
N VAL A 97 -12.03 -12.23 7.15
CA VAL A 97 -11.09 -11.55 6.26
C VAL A 97 -11.49 -10.08 6.12
N ARG A 98 -12.78 -9.82 5.86
CA ARG A 98 -13.32 -8.44 5.79
C ARG A 98 -13.09 -7.66 7.08
N GLY A 99 -13.29 -8.30 8.24
CA GLY A 99 -13.01 -7.71 9.55
C GLY A 99 -11.55 -7.29 9.72
N GLU A 100 -10.62 -8.16 9.33
CA GLU A 100 -9.19 -7.83 9.37
C GLU A 100 -8.85 -6.69 8.41
N VAL A 101 -9.33 -6.77 7.16
CA VAL A 101 -8.98 -5.77 6.15
C VAL A 101 -9.59 -4.40 6.45
N LEU A 102 -10.78 -4.35 7.06
CA LEU A 102 -11.41 -3.10 7.51
C LEU A 102 -10.47 -2.31 8.43
N VAL A 103 -9.89 -3.00 9.42
CA VAL A 103 -8.96 -2.41 10.38
C VAL A 103 -7.70 -1.89 9.66
N ILE A 104 -7.14 -2.71 8.76
CA ILE A 104 -5.95 -2.34 7.98
C ILE A 104 -6.22 -1.11 7.11
N LEU A 105 -7.33 -1.10 6.37
CA LEU A 105 -7.68 -0.02 5.45
C LEU A 105 -8.01 1.28 6.18
N LYS A 106 -8.73 1.23 7.31
CA LYS A 106 -8.96 2.43 8.16
C LYS A 106 -7.62 3.04 8.62
N ARG A 107 -6.67 2.20 9.06
CA ARG A 107 -5.31 2.65 9.47
C ARG A 107 -4.55 3.28 8.30
N LEU A 108 -4.52 2.63 7.15
CA LEU A 108 -3.81 3.11 5.96
C LEU A 108 -4.43 4.40 5.39
N LYS A 109 -5.77 4.51 5.41
CA LYS A 109 -6.48 5.73 5.00
C LYS A 109 -5.98 6.95 5.77
N LEU A 110 -5.98 6.87 7.10
CA LEU A 110 -5.55 7.96 7.98
C LEU A 110 -4.08 8.35 7.71
N TYR A 111 -3.21 7.36 7.56
CA TYR A 111 -1.80 7.59 7.28
C TYR A 111 -1.59 8.31 5.92
N LEU A 112 -2.28 7.86 4.89
CA LEU A 112 -2.14 8.42 3.55
C LEU A 112 -2.77 9.82 3.44
N GLU A 113 -3.88 10.06 4.14
CA GLU A 113 -4.50 11.38 4.25
C GLU A 113 -3.52 12.42 4.81
N GLU A 114 -2.77 12.08 5.86
CA GLU A 114 -1.74 12.94 6.45
C GLU A 114 -0.60 13.25 5.45
N ILE A 115 -0.17 12.25 4.67
CA ILE A 115 0.84 12.43 3.62
C ILE A 115 0.35 13.38 2.53
N VAL A 116 -0.87 13.18 2.03
CA VAL A 116 -1.45 13.99 0.96
C VAL A 116 -1.66 15.43 1.42
N ALA A 117 -2.24 15.65 2.61
CA ALA A 117 -2.45 16.98 3.16
C ALA A 117 -1.13 17.77 3.33
N THR A 118 -0.06 17.10 3.78
CA THR A 118 1.26 17.71 3.92
C THR A 118 1.85 18.15 2.56
N GLN A 119 1.55 17.41 1.49
CA GLN A 119 2.01 17.75 0.14
C GLN A 119 1.28 18.96 -0.43
N GLU A 120 -0.03 19.08 -0.24
CA GLU A 120 -0.81 20.23 -0.71
C GLU A 120 -0.36 21.53 -0.03
N LEU A 121 -0.05 21.47 1.27
CA LEU A 121 0.59 22.56 2.01
C LEU A 121 1.94 22.95 1.40
N ASN A 122 2.83 22.00 1.14
CA ASN A 122 4.14 22.32 0.56
C ASN A 122 4.05 22.84 -0.89
N SER A 123 3.08 22.35 -1.66
CA SER A 123 2.86 22.78 -3.05
C SER A 123 2.27 24.19 -3.14
N SER A 124 1.44 24.57 -2.17
CA SER A 124 0.84 25.91 -2.06
C SER A 124 1.82 26.99 -1.57
N PHE A 125 2.99 26.62 -1.04
CA PHE A 125 4.10 27.55 -0.75
C PHE A 125 5.07 27.77 -1.93
N SER A 126 4.83 27.15 -3.09
CA SER A 126 5.58 27.44 -4.33
C SER A 126 4.99 28.68 -5.01
N LEU A 127 5.62 29.86 -4.85
CA LEU A 127 5.34 30.99 -5.76
C LEU A 127 5.67 30.59 -7.21
N PRO A 128 4.90 31.08 -8.21
CA PRO A 128 5.17 30.79 -9.60
C PRO A 128 6.38 31.61 -10.08
N ASN A 129 7.56 31.00 -10.11
CA ASN A 129 8.65 31.53 -10.92
C ASN A 129 8.52 31.00 -12.34
N SER A 130 8.09 31.92 -13.18
CA SER A 130 8.00 31.95 -14.65
C SER A 130 9.02 31.12 -15.44
N ILE A 131 8.48 30.41 -16.43
CA ILE A 131 8.87 30.36 -17.85
C ILE A 131 10.39 30.23 -18.14
N ASP A 132 10.79 29.08 -18.66
CA ASP A 132 11.57 29.10 -19.90
C ASP A 132 11.27 27.90 -20.80
N ASP A 133 11.31 28.22 -22.09
CA ASP A 133 10.61 27.56 -23.19
C ASP A 133 11.50 26.53 -23.91
N SER A 134 10.83 25.74 -24.75
CA SER A 134 11.35 25.09 -25.96
C SER A 134 11.78 23.61 -25.97
N GLN A 135 11.12 22.92 -26.91
CA GLN A 135 11.55 21.79 -27.74
C GLN A 135 10.91 20.41 -27.51
N LEU A 136 9.70 20.30 -28.06
CA LEU A 136 9.21 19.21 -28.91
C LEU A 136 10.18 18.03 -29.14
N SER A 137 9.77 16.84 -28.68
CA SER A 137 9.83 15.65 -29.52
C SER A 137 8.77 14.62 -29.10
N HIS A 138 7.68 14.57 -29.86
CA HIS A 138 6.76 13.44 -29.89
C HIS A 138 7.53 12.18 -30.34
N LYS A 139 7.90 11.29 -29.41
CA LYS A 139 8.03 9.85 -29.66
C LYS A 139 8.26 9.07 -28.37
N ARG A 140 7.40 8.05 -28.20
CA ARG A 140 7.40 6.94 -27.20
C ARG A 140 6.62 7.21 -25.90
N LEU A 141 5.30 7.09 -26.03
CA LEU A 141 4.47 6.33 -25.11
C LEU A 141 5.14 4.98 -24.81
N PHE A 142 5.79 4.83 -23.66
CA PHE A 142 5.97 3.60 -22.90
C PHE A 142 6.54 3.99 -21.52
N ASP A 143 5.72 3.79 -20.48
CA ASP A 143 6.03 3.66 -19.05
C ASP A 143 7.13 4.56 -18.45
N GLN A 144 6.75 5.77 -18.05
CA GLN A 144 7.43 6.38 -16.90
C GLN A 144 6.92 5.68 -15.63
N PRO A 145 7.79 5.08 -14.79
CA PRO A 145 7.36 4.53 -13.53
C PRO A 145 6.77 5.67 -12.69
N SER A 146 5.47 5.58 -12.38
CA SER A 146 4.78 6.53 -11.51
C SER A 146 5.59 6.70 -10.23
N SER A 147 5.86 7.94 -9.81
CA SER A 147 6.58 8.18 -8.56
C SER A 147 5.88 7.45 -7.40
N LEU A 148 6.63 7.03 -6.38
CA LEU A 148 6.06 6.36 -5.21
C LEU A 148 4.92 7.19 -4.58
N MET A 149 5.06 8.53 -4.58
CA MET A 149 4.01 9.44 -4.12
C MET A 149 2.73 9.36 -4.96
N GLN A 150 2.85 9.24 -6.29
CA GLN A 150 1.66 9.01 -7.13
C GLN A 150 0.99 7.68 -6.79
N LYS A 151 1.76 6.63 -6.47
CA LYS A 151 1.19 5.35 -6.01
C LYS A 151 0.46 5.48 -4.68
N HIS A 152 1.02 6.24 -3.72
CA HIS A 152 0.36 6.56 -2.45
C HIS A 152 -0.96 7.30 -2.68
N PHE A 153 -0.95 8.32 -3.53
CA PHE A 153 -2.14 9.10 -3.88
C PHE A 153 -3.22 8.23 -4.55
N ASN A 154 -2.84 7.44 -5.56
CA ASN A 154 -3.78 6.54 -6.24
C ASN A 154 -4.38 5.51 -5.27
N PHE A 155 -3.56 4.95 -4.37
CA PHE A 155 -4.03 4.02 -3.36
C PHE A 155 -5.02 4.70 -2.40
N TYR A 156 -4.70 5.90 -1.91
CA TYR A 156 -5.60 6.69 -1.08
C TYR A 156 -6.96 6.94 -1.75
N GLN A 157 -6.96 7.33 -3.02
CA GLN A 157 -8.20 7.51 -3.79
C GLN A 157 -9.03 6.23 -3.81
N ASN A 158 -8.42 5.08 -4.09
CA ASN A 158 -9.13 3.80 -4.11
C ASN A 158 -9.70 3.44 -2.73
N ILE A 159 -8.94 3.67 -1.66
CA ILE A 159 -9.40 3.45 -0.29
C ILE A 159 -10.60 4.34 0.03
N CYS A 160 -10.62 5.60 -0.43
CA CYS A 160 -11.73 6.53 -0.22
C CYS A 160 -13.02 6.16 -0.97
N LEU A 161 -12.94 5.30 -1.99
CA LEU A 161 -14.12 4.80 -2.70
C LEU A 161 -14.82 3.65 -1.95
N ILE A 162 -14.19 3.10 -0.92
CA ILE A 162 -14.76 2.01 -0.13
C ILE A 162 -15.87 2.56 0.77
N ASP A 163 -17.05 1.94 0.68
CA ASP A 163 -18.15 2.15 1.61
C ASP A 163 -17.86 1.43 2.93
N TYR A 164 -17.21 2.16 3.85
CA TYR A 164 -16.81 1.63 5.15
C TYR A 164 -17.98 1.29 6.05
N GLU A 165 -19.09 2.03 5.95
CA GLU A 165 -20.29 1.76 6.75
C GLU A 165 -20.90 0.42 6.34
N ARG A 166 -21.05 0.21 5.02
CA ARG A 166 -21.52 -1.07 4.49
C ARG A 166 -20.56 -2.21 4.82
N LEU A 167 -19.25 -2.00 4.69
CA LEU A 167 -18.25 -3.01 5.03
C LEU A 167 -18.36 -3.41 6.51
N GLU A 168 -18.47 -2.44 7.42
CA GLU A 168 -18.62 -2.66 8.86
C GLU A 168 -19.91 -3.40 9.21
N ALA A 169 -21.04 -3.03 8.59
CA ALA A 169 -22.32 -3.71 8.76
C ALA A 169 -22.27 -5.20 8.37
N THR A 170 -21.42 -5.56 7.40
CA THR A 170 -21.28 -6.96 6.97
C THR A 170 -20.41 -7.82 7.90
N ILE A 171 -19.72 -7.19 8.86
CA ILE A 171 -18.88 -7.86 9.86
C ILE A 171 -19.65 -8.05 11.17
N ASP A 172 -20.54 -7.11 11.49
CA ASP A 172 -21.31 -7.12 12.73
C ASP A 172 -22.20 -8.35 12.86
N VAL A 173 -22.18 -8.95 14.06
CA VAL A 173 -22.88 -10.20 14.38
C VAL A 173 -24.33 -9.93 14.75
N GLU A 174 -24.67 -8.73 15.20
CA GLU A 174 -26.05 -8.36 15.54
C GLU A 174 -26.99 -8.52 14.34
N HIS A 175 -26.54 -8.19 13.13
CA HIS A 175 -27.34 -8.38 11.91
C HIS A 175 -27.60 -9.86 11.59
N LEU A 176 -26.70 -10.78 11.96
CA LEU A 176 -26.91 -12.24 11.80
C LEU A 176 -27.94 -12.79 12.80
N TYR A 177 -27.99 -12.22 14.01
CA TYR A 177 -28.99 -12.62 15.01
C TYR A 177 -30.37 -12.05 14.68
N GLU A 178 -30.46 -10.81 14.21
CA GLU A 178 -31.72 -10.20 13.75
C GLU A 178 -32.29 -10.95 12.53
N GLU A 179 -31.47 -11.26 11.53
CA GLU A 179 -31.93 -11.99 10.32
C GLU A 179 -32.36 -13.44 10.61
N ALA A 180 -31.75 -14.09 11.62
CA ALA A 180 -32.15 -15.42 12.09
C ALA A 180 -33.37 -15.42 13.03
N LEU A 181 -33.71 -14.27 13.62
CA LEU A 181 -34.90 -14.08 14.46
C LEU A 181 -36.11 -13.58 13.64
N ASP A 182 -35.85 -12.91 12.51
CA ASP A 182 -36.87 -12.43 11.57
C ASP A 182 -37.22 -13.46 10.46
N SER A 183 -36.59 -14.65 10.47
CA SER A 183 -36.88 -15.81 9.58
C SER A 183 -37.71 -16.88 10.28
#